data_AF-A0A1M3R310-F1
#
_entry.id   AF-A0A1M3R310-F1
#
_cell.length_a   1.000
_cell.length_b   1.000
_cell.length_c   1.000
_cell.angle_alpha   90.00
_cell.angle_beta   90.00
_cell.angle_gamma   90.00
#
_symmetry.space_group_name_H-M   'P 1'
#
loop_
_entity.id
_entity.type
_entity.pdbx_description
1 polymer ?
#
loop_
_entity_poly.entity_id
_entity_poly.type
_entity_poly.pdbx_seq_one_letter_code
_entity_poly.pdbx_strand_id
1 'polypeptide(L)'
;MKKRLCVFILCITHFSLFSQAFPPDAELLAHSQKWKIKLHRPMFGMAKPELGPYITTNFEKLDSPVLRKRIKESSYIGGEGNFSGGWDWDISRYETVEKRKAYRMIVVAETDSTEMLFSIYRISQEKNLTFLGELLSKNDEGKNVTLGFKTNISGILATGVGLPLRFLIYDSTVNNNNSYPGNKERITGWYLLTGNDSLYTEPVMTPGKVFSDQGVFVKDGKDKRIAALKFGVAGNLSFPYYAWIRNDIEPDRQHAIASLFALMVSVLVKD
;
A
#
# COMPACT_ATOMS: atom_id res chain seq x y z
N MET A 1 9.35 -48.24 48.33
CA MET A 1 8.42 -47.10 48.44
C MET A 1 8.92 -45.92 47.63
N LYS A 2 8.04 -45.37 46.78
CA LYS A 2 8.03 -44.03 46.16
C LYS A 2 9.23 -43.58 45.30
N LYS A 3 9.04 -43.79 44.00
CA LYS A 3 9.59 -43.01 42.87
C LYS A 3 9.52 -41.51 43.14
N ARG A 4 10.60 -40.77 42.85
CA ARG A 4 10.52 -39.36 42.43
C ARG A 4 11.50 -39.11 41.28
N LEU A 5 10.96 -39.38 40.09
CA LEU A 5 11.37 -38.87 38.81
C LEU A 5 11.15 -37.35 38.83
N CYS A 6 12.18 -36.56 39.10
CA CYS A 6 12.13 -35.11 38.84
C CYS A 6 12.30 -34.92 37.35
N VAL A 7 11.16 -34.83 36.67
CA VAL A 7 11.04 -34.40 35.29
C VAL A 7 11.54 -32.94 35.22
N PHE A 8 12.79 -32.76 34.80
CA PHE A 8 13.25 -31.48 34.25
C PHE A 8 12.55 -31.30 32.90
N ILE A 9 11.31 -30.77 32.92
CA ILE A 9 10.67 -30.21 31.73
C ILE A 9 11.51 -28.99 31.34
N LEU A 10 12.41 -29.24 30.39
CA LEU A 10 12.62 -28.45 29.18
C LEU A 10 11.87 -27.11 29.17
N CYS A 11 12.44 -26.06 29.77
CA CYS A 11 12.12 -24.66 29.45
C CYS A 11 12.77 -24.29 28.10
N ILE A 12 12.48 -25.05 27.05
CA ILE A 12 12.84 -24.70 25.67
C ILE A 12 11.54 -24.60 24.89
N THR A 13 11.43 -23.48 24.17
CA THR A 13 10.29 -23.07 23.34
C THR A 13 9.09 -22.67 24.17
N HIS A 14 9.00 -21.39 24.52
CA HIS A 14 7.88 -20.49 24.21
C HIS A 14 8.42 -19.07 24.47
N PHE A 15 9.65 -18.79 24.00
CA PHE A 15 9.92 -17.47 23.46
C PHE A 15 8.97 -17.39 22.28
N SER A 16 7.81 -16.79 22.52
CA SER A 16 7.01 -16.19 21.47
C SER A 16 8.04 -15.49 20.59
N LEU A 17 8.21 -15.99 19.37
CA LEU A 17 8.88 -15.27 18.30
C LEU A 17 8.19 -13.91 18.29
N PHE A 18 8.81 -12.94 18.95
CA PHE A 18 8.37 -11.57 18.97
C PHE A 18 8.28 -11.21 17.49
N SER A 19 7.05 -11.02 17.03
CA SER A 19 6.70 -10.35 15.79
C SER A 19 7.82 -9.37 15.47
N GLN A 20 8.63 -9.63 14.44
CA GLN A 20 9.70 -8.75 14.00
C GLN A 20 9.07 -7.38 13.79
N ALA A 21 9.20 -6.53 14.81
CA ALA A 21 8.49 -5.28 14.88
C ALA A 21 9.21 -4.36 13.91
N PHE A 22 8.45 -3.75 13.01
CA PHE A 22 8.78 -2.48 12.37
C PHE A 22 9.43 -1.59 13.44
N PRO A 23 10.76 -1.44 13.49
CA PRO A 23 11.40 -0.71 14.56
C PRO A 23 11.65 0.70 14.03
N PRO A 24 10.75 1.66 14.28
CA PRO A 24 11.12 3.06 14.08
C PRO A 24 12.37 3.33 14.92
N ASP A 25 13.28 4.11 14.36
CA ASP A 25 14.52 4.51 15.02
C ASP A 25 14.22 5.30 16.31
N ALA A 26 15.14 5.23 17.27
CA ALA A 26 14.95 5.81 18.59
C ALA A 26 14.70 7.34 18.55
N GLU A 27 15.31 8.04 17.58
CA GLU A 27 15.11 9.48 17.38
C GLU A 27 13.67 9.78 16.93
N LEU A 28 13.15 9.04 15.94
CA LEU A 28 11.76 9.18 15.52
C LEU A 28 10.81 8.89 16.69
N LEU A 29 11.03 7.84 17.48
CA LEU A 29 10.18 7.51 18.63
C LEU A 29 10.20 8.57 19.73
N ALA A 30 11.36 9.18 19.99
CA ALA A 30 11.50 10.20 21.04
C ALA A 30 10.73 11.48 20.71
N HIS A 31 10.59 11.79 19.42
CA HIS A 31 10.01 13.05 18.93
C HIS A 31 8.68 12.86 18.18
N SER A 32 8.07 11.67 18.19
CA SER A 32 6.80 11.45 17.48
C SER A 32 5.76 10.80 18.37
N GLN A 33 4.50 11.05 18.03
CA GLN A 33 3.38 10.28 18.56
C GLN A 33 3.02 9.16 17.59
N LYS A 34 2.76 7.97 18.14
CA LYS A 34 2.24 6.85 17.38
C LYS A 34 0.73 6.98 17.24
N TRP A 35 0.23 7.11 16.02
CA TRP A 35 -1.20 7.15 15.73
C TRP A 35 -1.66 5.88 15.06
N LYS A 36 -2.74 5.29 15.60
CA LYS A 36 -3.49 4.22 14.92
C LYS A 36 -4.41 4.86 13.90
N ILE A 37 -4.27 4.48 12.63
CA ILE A 37 -5.05 5.07 11.55
C ILE A 37 -6.44 4.43 11.55
N LYS A 38 -7.48 5.25 11.61
CA LYS A 38 -8.87 4.80 11.47
C LYS A 38 -9.30 4.98 10.02
N LEU A 39 -9.93 3.95 9.45
CA LEU A 39 -10.47 3.99 8.10
C LEU A 39 -11.98 4.16 8.19
N HIS A 40 -12.48 5.33 7.81
CA HIS A 40 -13.92 5.54 7.68
C HIS A 40 -14.43 4.90 6.38
N ARG A 41 -15.69 4.42 6.41
CA ARG A 41 -16.29 3.72 5.27
C ARG A 41 -16.19 4.57 3.99
N PRO A 42 -15.82 3.98 2.85
CA PRO A 42 -15.68 4.71 1.62
C PRO A 42 -17.06 5.16 1.10
N MET A 43 -17.27 6.47 0.90
CA MET A 43 -18.22 6.96 -0.12
C MET A 43 -17.44 7.04 -1.43
N PHE A 44 -17.91 6.37 -2.48
CA PHE A 44 -17.26 6.33 -3.82
C PHE A 44 -15.98 5.50 -3.96
N GLY A 45 -15.78 4.51 -3.07
CA GLY A 45 -14.75 3.47 -3.24
C GLY A 45 -13.31 3.94 -3.03
N MET A 46 -13.10 4.94 -2.17
CA MET A 46 -11.82 5.36 -1.62
C MET A 46 -11.98 5.57 -0.11
N ALA A 47 -11.05 5.06 0.69
CA ALA A 47 -11.13 5.20 2.16
C ALA A 47 -10.90 6.66 2.57
N LYS A 48 -11.47 7.06 3.71
CA LYS A 48 -11.20 8.36 4.34
C LYS A 48 -10.41 8.12 5.64
N PRO A 49 -9.08 8.14 5.60
CA PRO A 49 -8.26 7.88 6.78
C PRO A 49 -8.25 9.07 7.73
N GLU A 50 -8.20 8.74 9.03
CA GLU A 50 -7.96 9.64 10.15
C GLU A 50 -6.63 9.24 10.80
N LEU A 51 -5.68 10.18 10.82
CA LEU A 51 -4.31 10.03 11.31
C LEU A 51 -4.09 11.00 12.47
N GLY A 52 -4.37 10.59 13.71
CA GLY A 52 -4.24 11.49 14.86
C GLY A 52 -5.12 12.73 14.69
N PRO A 53 -4.56 13.96 14.66
CA PRO A 53 -5.34 15.19 14.46
C PRO A 53 -5.74 15.45 13.01
N TYR A 54 -5.22 14.69 12.04
CA TYR A 54 -5.45 14.91 10.61
C TYR A 54 -6.58 14.03 10.08
N ILE A 55 -7.63 14.65 9.54
CA ILE A 55 -8.84 13.96 9.08
C ILE A 55 -9.05 14.21 7.59
N THR A 56 -9.21 13.14 6.81
CA THR A 56 -9.62 13.25 5.40
C THR A 56 -11.12 13.51 5.32
N THR A 57 -11.52 14.74 4.98
CA THR A 57 -12.93 15.16 4.97
C THR A 57 -13.58 14.93 3.61
N ASN A 58 -12.85 15.24 2.53
CA ASN A 58 -13.33 15.09 1.16
C ASN A 58 -12.35 14.28 0.30
N PHE A 59 -12.91 13.42 -0.54
CA PHE A 59 -12.20 12.69 -1.58
C PHE A 59 -13.12 12.60 -2.79
N GLU A 60 -12.83 13.38 -3.82
CA GLU A 60 -13.69 13.60 -4.97
C GLU A 60 -12.96 13.22 -6.25
N LYS A 61 -13.66 12.52 -7.15
CA LYS A 61 -13.15 12.28 -8.50
C LYS A 61 -13.44 13.52 -9.34
N LEU A 62 -12.39 14.13 -9.88
CA LEU A 62 -12.54 15.26 -10.79
C LEU A 62 -13.08 14.75 -12.13
N ASP A 63 -13.98 15.53 -12.73
CA ASP A 63 -14.59 15.23 -14.03
C ASP A 63 -13.51 15.30 -15.13
N SER A 64 -12.84 14.17 -15.28
CA SER A 64 -11.78 13.90 -16.23
C SER A 64 -12.25 12.73 -17.10
N PRO A 65 -12.04 12.78 -18.43
CA PRO A 65 -12.31 11.62 -19.26
C PRO A 65 -11.50 10.45 -18.70
N VAL A 66 -12.19 9.39 -18.29
CA VAL A 66 -11.54 8.17 -17.82
C VAL A 66 -10.91 7.54 -19.05
N LEU A 67 -9.64 7.84 -19.28
CA LEU A 67 -8.87 7.17 -20.32
C LEU A 67 -8.58 5.76 -19.82
N ARG A 68 -9.38 4.80 -20.30
CA ARG A 68 -9.14 3.38 -20.15
C ARG A 68 -8.73 2.80 -21.49
N LYS A 69 -7.46 2.40 -21.60
CA LYS A 69 -6.94 1.71 -22.78
C LYS A 69 -6.73 0.25 -22.42
N ARG A 70 -7.23 -0.66 -23.25
CA ARG A 70 -6.96 -2.10 -23.13
C ARG A 70 -6.15 -2.55 -24.32
N ILE A 71 -5.03 -3.21 -24.05
CA ILE A 71 -4.14 -3.77 -25.06
C ILE A 71 -4.20 -5.28 -24.88
N LYS A 72 -4.74 -6.00 -25.87
CA LYS A 72 -4.72 -7.46 -25.87
C LYS A 72 -3.31 -7.90 -26.26
N GLU A 73 -2.67 -8.70 -25.41
CA GLU A 73 -1.32 -9.20 -25.67
C GLU A 73 -1.39 -10.61 -26.27
N SER A 74 -2.16 -11.51 -25.64
CA SER A 74 -2.27 -12.89 -26.09
C SER A 74 -3.54 -13.57 -25.58
N SER A 75 -3.77 -14.80 -26.04
CA SER A 75 -4.78 -15.71 -25.51
C SER A 75 -4.19 -17.11 -25.42
N TYR A 76 -4.50 -17.82 -24.34
CA TYR A 76 -4.08 -19.18 -24.08
C TYR A 76 -5.30 -20.10 -24.10
N ILE A 77 -5.11 -21.30 -24.64
CA ILE A 77 -6.10 -22.38 -24.67
C ILE A 77 -5.34 -23.65 -24.35
N GLY A 78 -5.60 -24.26 -23.19
CA GLY A 78 -4.96 -25.51 -22.80
C GLY A 78 -5.79 -26.25 -21.75
N GLY A 79 -5.66 -27.58 -21.72
CA GLY A 79 -6.27 -28.42 -20.70
C GLY A 79 -5.22 -28.93 -19.72
N GLU A 80 -5.42 -28.76 -18.43
CA GLU A 80 -4.65 -29.44 -17.39
C GLU A 80 -5.44 -30.65 -16.88
N GLY A 81 -4.80 -31.82 -16.86
CA GLY A 81 -5.36 -33.04 -16.31
C GLY A 81 -5.07 -33.12 -14.81
N ASN A 82 -6.11 -33.16 -13.98
CA ASN A 82 -5.94 -33.43 -12.55
C ASN A 82 -5.80 -34.95 -12.31
N PHE A 83 -4.91 -35.33 -11.39
CA PHE A 83 -4.67 -36.72 -10.98
C PHE A 83 -5.93 -37.46 -10.45
N SER A 84 -7.01 -36.74 -10.15
CA SER A 84 -8.32 -37.27 -9.71
C SER A 84 -9.33 -37.53 -10.84
N GLY A 85 -8.93 -37.45 -12.12
CA GLY A 85 -9.75 -37.90 -13.26
C GLY A 85 -10.62 -36.82 -13.92
N GLY A 86 -10.24 -35.54 -13.79
CA GLY A 86 -10.91 -34.42 -14.46
C GLY A 86 -9.99 -33.67 -15.42
N TRP A 87 -10.52 -33.28 -16.58
CA TRP A 87 -9.91 -32.27 -17.45
C TRP A 87 -10.39 -30.88 -16.99
N ASP A 88 -9.46 -29.97 -16.73
CA ASP A 88 -9.74 -28.55 -16.48
C ASP A 88 -9.25 -27.73 -17.68
N TRP A 89 -10.12 -26.90 -18.25
CA TRP A 89 -9.82 -26.11 -19.44
C TRP A 89 -9.49 -24.66 -19.05
N ASP A 90 -8.25 -24.24 -19.28
CA ASP A 90 -7.84 -22.85 -19.15
C ASP A 90 -7.90 -22.16 -20.52
N ILE A 91 -8.93 -21.33 -20.69
CA ILE A 91 -9.10 -20.46 -21.86
C ILE A 91 -8.98 -19.01 -21.37
N SER A 92 -7.75 -18.55 -21.21
CA SER A 92 -7.42 -17.23 -20.65
C SER A 92 -6.95 -16.23 -21.69
N ARG A 93 -7.15 -14.95 -21.37
CA ARG A 93 -6.73 -13.80 -22.15
C ARG A 93 -5.81 -12.93 -21.29
N TYR A 94 -4.68 -12.55 -21.84
CA TYR A 94 -3.74 -11.64 -21.21
C TYR A 94 -3.96 -10.24 -21.79
N GLU A 95 -4.24 -9.28 -20.93
CA GLU A 95 -4.41 -7.89 -21.31
C GLU A 95 -3.67 -6.92 -20.39
N THR A 96 -3.07 -5.90 -21.01
CA THR A 96 -2.58 -4.73 -20.29
C THR A 96 -3.68 -3.68 -20.28
N VAL A 97 -4.04 -3.23 -19.08
CA VAL A 97 -5.07 -2.21 -18.85
C VAL A 97 -4.44 -0.96 -18.29
N GLU A 98 -4.48 0.11 -19.06
CA GLU A 98 -4.06 1.44 -18.62
C GLU A 98 -5.28 2.25 -18.18
N LYS A 99 -5.22 2.86 -17.00
CA LYS A 99 -6.29 3.70 -16.43
C LYS A 99 -5.68 5.01 -15.93
N ARG A 100 -6.26 6.14 -16.35
CA ARG A 100 -5.96 7.46 -15.79
C ARG A 100 -7.19 8.10 -15.16
N LYS A 101 -7.05 8.64 -13.96
CA LYS A 101 -8.12 9.36 -13.25
C LYS A 101 -7.55 10.53 -12.46
N ALA A 102 -8.23 11.66 -12.46
CA ALA A 102 -7.91 12.81 -11.61
C ALA A 102 -8.82 12.86 -10.38
N TYR A 103 -8.26 13.34 -9.28
CA TYR A 103 -8.90 13.38 -7.98
C TYR A 103 -8.51 14.65 -7.22
N ARG A 104 -9.37 14.98 -6.26
CA ARG A 104 -9.19 16.02 -5.27
C ARG A 104 -9.37 15.40 -3.89
N MET A 105 -8.47 15.70 -2.96
CA MET A 105 -8.56 15.25 -1.58
C MET A 105 -8.31 16.40 -0.63
N ILE A 106 -9.14 16.50 0.41
CA ILE A 106 -9.00 17.53 1.45
C ILE A 106 -8.69 16.84 2.78
N VAL A 107 -7.59 17.26 3.40
CA VAL A 107 -7.18 16.85 4.74
C VAL A 107 -7.25 18.08 5.63
N VAL A 108 -7.90 17.93 6.78
CA VAL A 108 -8.12 19.00 7.75
C VAL A 108 -7.44 18.64 9.06
N ALA A 109 -6.79 19.63 9.67
CA ALA A 109 -6.33 19.64 11.05
C ALA A 109 -7.11 20.71 11.85
N GLU A 110 -6.82 20.87 13.14
CA GLU A 110 -7.55 21.80 14.01
C GLU A 110 -7.58 23.25 13.50
N THR A 111 -6.48 23.72 12.91
CA THR A 111 -6.32 25.11 12.45
C THR A 111 -6.21 25.28 10.95
N ASP A 112 -5.92 24.20 10.23
CA ASP A 112 -5.48 24.27 8.83
C ASP A 112 -6.16 23.21 7.96
N SER A 113 -6.13 23.47 6.66
CA SER A 113 -6.54 22.48 5.67
C SER A 113 -5.54 22.43 4.52
N THR A 114 -5.44 21.25 3.93
CA THR A 114 -4.64 21.00 2.75
C THR A 114 -5.50 20.38 1.68
N GLU A 115 -5.47 20.99 0.52
CA GLU A 115 -6.10 20.48 -0.68
C GLU A 115 -5.04 19.85 -1.58
N MET A 116 -5.28 18.61 -1.98
CA MET A 116 -4.46 17.89 -2.95
C MET A 116 -5.23 17.70 -4.24
N LEU A 117 -4.62 18.11 -5.35
CA LEU A 117 -5.08 17.81 -6.70
C LEU A 117 -4.08 16.86 -7.35
N PHE A 118 -4.53 15.67 -7.72
CA PHE A 118 -3.63 14.63 -8.20
C PHE A 118 -4.26 13.74 -9.26
N SER A 119 -3.40 13.06 -10.01
CA SER A 119 -3.81 12.06 -10.98
C SER A 119 -3.19 10.71 -10.65
N ILE A 120 -4.01 9.68 -10.71
CA ILE A 120 -3.58 8.29 -10.61
C ILE A 120 -3.48 7.73 -12.03
N TYR A 121 -2.28 7.31 -12.41
CA TYR A 121 -2.01 6.55 -13.62
C TYR A 121 -1.65 5.13 -13.22
N ARG A 122 -2.45 4.15 -13.66
CA ARG A 122 -2.27 2.73 -13.33
C ARG A 122 -2.17 1.92 -14.61
N ILE A 123 -1.16 1.05 -14.65
CA ILE A 123 -0.99 -0.01 -15.63
C ILE A 123 -1.15 -1.33 -14.87
N SER A 124 -2.10 -2.17 -15.25
CA SER A 124 -2.25 -3.53 -14.73
C SER A 124 -2.10 -4.56 -15.84
N GLN A 125 -1.38 -5.64 -15.55
CA GLN A 125 -1.37 -6.84 -16.37
C GLN A 125 -2.38 -7.81 -15.78
N GLU A 126 -3.41 -8.15 -16.54
CA GLU A 126 -4.56 -8.94 -16.10
C GLU A 126 -4.63 -10.24 -16.93
N LYS A 127 -4.73 -11.39 -16.25
CA LYS A 127 -5.11 -12.68 -16.84
C LYS A 127 -6.58 -12.89 -16.58
N ASN A 128 -7.42 -12.75 -17.59
CA ASN A 128 -8.87 -12.92 -17.48
C ASN A 128 -9.31 -14.22 -18.17
N LEU A 129 -10.22 -14.98 -17.56
CA LEU A 129 -10.85 -16.09 -18.27
C LEU A 129 -11.82 -15.55 -19.33
N THR A 130 -11.90 -16.25 -20.44
CA THR A 130 -12.97 -16.00 -21.42
C THR A 130 -14.29 -16.57 -20.91
N PHE A 131 -15.43 -16.12 -21.44
CA PHE A 131 -16.75 -16.67 -21.10
C PHE A 131 -16.81 -18.21 -21.22
N LEU A 132 -16.20 -18.75 -22.28
CA LEU A 132 -16.07 -20.21 -22.47
C LEU A 132 -15.15 -20.85 -21.41
N GLY A 133 -14.04 -20.20 -21.06
CA GLY A 133 -13.15 -20.65 -20.00
C GLY A 133 -13.82 -20.64 -18.62
N GLU A 134 -14.64 -19.63 -18.30
CA GLU A 134 -15.40 -19.59 -17.05
C GLU A 134 -16.44 -20.71 -16.96
N LEU A 135 -17.07 -21.07 -18.09
CA LEU A 135 -18.10 -22.11 -18.15
C LEU A 135 -17.52 -23.52 -18.09
N LEU A 136 -16.31 -23.71 -18.64
CA LEU A 136 -15.62 -25.01 -18.69
C LEU A 136 -14.67 -25.27 -17.51
N SER A 137 -14.24 -24.21 -16.82
CA SER A 137 -13.32 -24.31 -15.68
C SER A 137 -14.07 -24.81 -14.44
N LYS A 138 -13.63 -25.94 -13.91
CA LYS A 138 -14.22 -26.55 -12.71
C LYS A 138 -13.66 -25.99 -11.40
N ASN A 139 -12.52 -25.30 -11.46
CA ASN A 139 -11.85 -24.67 -10.33
C ASN A 139 -11.99 -23.15 -10.37
N ASP A 140 -12.31 -22.53 -9.23
CA ASP A 140 -12.32 -21.06 -9.09
C ASP A 140 -10.92 -20.46 -8.86
N GLU A 141 -9.90 -21.30 -8.68
CA GLU A 141 -8.53 -20.87 -8.49
C GLU A 141 -7.93 -20.32 -9.80
N GLY A 142 -7.50 -19.06 -9.80
CA GLY A 142 -6.86 -18.43 -10.96
C GLY A 142 -7.81 -17.72 -11.94
N LYS A 143 -9.11 -17.62 -11.63
CA LYS A 143 -10.06 -16.78 -12.38
C LYS A 143 -9.72 -15.30 -12.19
N ASN A 144 -9.49 -14.58 -13.28
CA ASN A 144 -9.29 -13.12 -13.31
C ASN A 144 -8.22 -12.61 -12.31
N VAL A 145 -6.95 -12.83 -12.63
CA VAL A 145 -5.81 -12.51 -11.76
C VAL A 145 -5.07 -11.28 -12.27
N THR A 146 -4.79 -10.33 -11.38
CA THR A 146 -3.79 -9.28 -11.65
C THR A 146 -2.40 -9.87 -11.45
N LEU A 147 -1.66 -10.01 -12.56
CA LEU A 147 -0.32 -10.58 -12.61
C LEU A 147 0.73 -9.62 -12.06
N GLY A 148 0.55 -8.33 -12.33
CA GLY A 148 1.42 -7.26 -11.87
C GLY A 148 0.76 -5.91 -12.11
N PHE A 149 1.24 -4.89 -11.42
CA PHE A 149 0.79 -3.52 -11.65
C PHE A 149 1.89 -2.50 -11.40
N LYS A 150 1.70 -1.35 -12.04
CA LYS A 150 2.45 -0.13 -11.79
C LYS A 150 1.44 1.02 -11.63
N THR A 151 1.51 1.68 -10.49
CA THR A 151 0.68 2.82 -10.13
C THR A 151 1.59 4.01 -9.87
N ASN A 152 1.39 5.08 -10.61
CA ASN A 152 2.04 6.37 -10.40
C ASN A 152 0.97 7.38 -10.02
N ILE A 153 1.19 8.13 -8.94
CA ILE A 153 0.30 9.18 -8.48
C ILE A 153 1.09 10.47 -8.44
N SER A 154 0.76 11.45 -9.27
CA SER A 154 1.41 12.75 -9.25
C SER A 154 0.41 13.85 -8.99
N GLY A 155 0.83 14.89 -8.27
CA GLY A 155 -0.07 15.97 -7.92
C GLY A 155 0.61 17.17 -7.29
N ILE A 156 -0.24 18.09 -6.89
CA ILE A 156 0.10 19.27 -6.11
C ILE A 156 -0.66 19.24 -4.79
N LEU A 157 -0.02 19.78 -3.77
CA LEU A 157 -0.53 19.94 -2.42
C LEU A 157 -0.51 21.43 -2.09
N ALA A 158 -1.67 22.03 -1.89
CA ALA A 158 -1.82 23.41 -1.49
C ALA A 158 -2.21 23.46 -0.01
N THR A 159 -1.32 24.01 0.81
CA THR A 159 -1.61 24.44 2.19
C THR A 159 -2.29 25.80 2.14
N GLY A 160 -3.10 26.14 3.14
CA GLY A 160 -3.76 27.46 3.23
C GLY A 160 -2.81 28.67 3.22
N VAL A 161 -1.51 28.42 3.43
CA VAL A 161 -0.43 29.41 3.42
C VAL A 161 0.77 28.79 2.69
N GLY A 162 1.24 29.42 1.61
CA GLY A 162 2.48 29.02 0.90
C GLY A 162 2.34 28.63 -0.58
N LEU A 163 3.47 28.30 -1.20
CA LEU A 163 3.52 27.78 -2.57
C LEU A 163 3.08 26.32 -2.61
N PRO A 164 2.34 25.89 -3.66
CA PRO A 164 1.91 24.51 -3.78
C PRO A 164 3.11 23.56 -3.93
N LEU A 165 3.13 22.53 -3.08
CA LEU A 165 4.15 21.50 -3.08
C LEU A 165 3.84 20.45 -4.14
N ARG A 166 4.87 19.93 -4.83
CA ARG A 166 4.69 18.90 -5.88
C ARG A 166 5.11 17.55 -5.36
N PHE A 167 4.35 16.51 -5.67
CA PHE A 167 4.67 15.16 -5.24
C PHE A 167 4.49 14.11 -6.34
N LEU A 168 5.16 12.98 -6.16
CA LEU A 168 4.91 11.73 -6.87
C LEU A 168 4.98 10.57 -5.89
N ILE A 169 4.02 9.67 -6.00
CA ILE A 169 3.99 8.37 -5.35
C ILE A 169 4.13 7.32 -6.44
N TYR A 170 4.99 6.34 -6.22
CA TYR A 170 5.11 5.16 -7.07
C TYR A 170 4.79 3.93 -6.23
N ASP A 171 3.99 3.05 -6.81
CA ASP A 171 3.66 1.76 -6.21
C ASP A 171 3.64 0.71 -7.32
N SER A 172 4.39 -0.36 -7.17
CA SER A 172 4.44 -1.42 -8.16
C SER A 172 4.58 -2.78 -7.51
N THR A 173 3.97 -3.77 -8.15
CA THR A 173 4.23 -5.16 -7.83
C THR A 173 4.83 -5.84 -9.03
N VAL A 174 6.03 -6.37 -8.85
CA VAL A 174 6.72 -7.18 -9.87
C VAL A 174 6.57 -8.64 -9.47
N ASN A 175 6.10 -9.45 -10.41
CA ASN A 175 6.07 -10.90 -10.25
C ASN A 175 7.36 -11.42 -10.87
N ASN A 176 8.30 -11.92 -10.05
CA ASN A 176 9.53 -12.50 -10.56
C ASN A 176 9.19 -13.86 -11.22
N ASN A 177 9.30 -13.87 -12.55
CA ASN A 177 9.00 -14.92 -13.53
C ASN A 177 8.75 -16.37 -13.04
N ASN A 178 7.68 -16.96 -13.59
CA ASN A 178 7.54 -18.35 -14.02
C ASN A 178 7.28 -19.50 -13.03
N SER A 179 7.10 -19.31 -11.73
CA SER A 179 6.69 -20.45 -10.88
C SER A 179 5.93 -20.00 -9.64
N TYR A 180 4.66 -20.40 -9.55
CA TYR A 180 3.77 -20.30 -8.39
C TYR A 180 3.36 -18.90 -7.88
N PRO A 181 2.10 -18.71 -7.46
CA PRO A 181 1.62 -17.51 -6.79
C PRO A 181 2.22 -17.46 -5.37
N GLY A 182 3.40 -16.86 -5.21
CA GLY A 182 4.04 -16.78 -3.88
C GLY A 182 4.95 -15.59 -3.66
N ASN A 183 5.76 -15.20 -4.66
CA ASN A 183 6.78 -14.17 -4.47
C ASN A 183 6.45 -12.91 -5.28
N LYS A 184 5.46 -12.16 -4.80
CA LYS A 184 5.19 -10.79 -5.25
C LYS A 184 6.07 -9.84 -4.46
N GLU A 185 6.99 -9.14 -5.11
CA GLU A 185 7.69 -8.02 -4.50
C GLU A 185 6.89 -6.76 -4.77
N ARG A 186 6.39 -6.12 -3.70
CA ARG A 186 5.85 -4.77 -3.80
C ARG A 186 6.98 -3.78 -3.57
N ILE A 187 6.92 -2.66 -4.27
CA ILE A 187 7.77 -1.49 -4.07
C ILE A 187 6.83 -0.30 -3.96
N THR A 188 6.76 0.31 -2.78
CA THR A 188 5.99 1.54 -2.54
C THR A 188 6.93 2.64 -2.06
N GLY A 189 6.82 3.83 -2.64
CA GLY A 189 7.52 5.02 -2.16
C GLY A 189 7.00 6.32 -2.78
N TRP A 190 7.52 7.45 -2.31
CA TRP A 190 7.15 8.77 -2.80
C TRP A 190 8.27 9.81 -2.66
N TYR A 191 8.13 10.90 -3.42
CA TYR A 191 8.90 12.14 -3.27
C TYR A 191 7.97 13.35 -3.15
N LEU A 192 8.37 14.35 -2.37
CA LEU A 192 7.73 15.66 -2.22
C LEU A 192 8.79 16.75 -2.36
N LEU A 193 8.58 17.66 -3.30
CA LEU A 193 9.41 18.84 -3.46
C LEU A 193 8.88 19.96 -2.56
N THR A 194 9.69 20.38 -1.58
CA THR A 194 9.41 21.52 -0.72
C THR A 194 10.20 22.75 -1.17
N GLY A 195 9.93 23.93 -0.59
CA GLY A 195 10.64 25.16 -0.95
C GLY A 195 12.14 25.13 -0.65
N ASN A 196 12.55 24.36 0.37
CA ASN A 196 13.94 24.33 0.85
C ASN A 196 14.64 23.00 0.59
N ASP A 197 13.89 21.92 0.32
CA ASP A 197 14.41 20.55 0.31
C ASP A 197 13.46 19.57 -0.39
N SER A 198 13.90 18.33 -0.62
CA SER A 198 13.05 17.23 -1.07
C SER A 198 12.87 16.21 0.06
N LEU A 199 11.62 15.85 0.34
CA LEU A 199 11.32 14.70 1.19
C LEU A 199 11.13 13.47 0.31
N TYR A 200 11.66 12.34 0.75
CA TYR A 200 11.49 11.07 0.05
C TYR A 200 11.33 9.94 1.04
N THR A 201 10.72 8.85 0.57
CA THR A 201 10.61 7.64 1.36
C THR A 201 11.73 6.66 1.09
N GLU A 202 12.11 5.95 2.15
CA GLU A 202 12.82 4.69 2.04
C GLU A 202 11.92 3.53 2.50
N PRO A 203 11.99 2.37 1.84
CA PRO A 203 11.22 1.19 2.25
C PRO A 203 11.75 0.67 3.59
N VAL A 204 10.87 0.07 4.39
CA VAL A 204 11.30 -0.60 5.61
C VAL A 204 11.94 -1.94 5.26
N MET A 205 13.26 -2.02 5.41
CA MET A 205 14.01 -3.25 5.19
C MET A 205 14.16 -4.01 6.50
N THR A 206 13.77 -5.29 6.50
CA THR A 206 14.11 -6.22 7.58
C THR A 206 15.30 -7.07 7.13
N PRO A 207 16.33 -7.30 7.95
CA PRO A 207 17.45 -8.18 7.58
C PRO A 207 16.94 -9.55 7.11
N GLY A 208 17.36 -9.96 5.91
CA GLY A 208 16.95 -11.22 5.28
C GLY A 208 15.60 -11.19 4.56
N LYS A 209 14.93 -10.03 4.49
CA LYS A 209 13.61 -9.86 3.87
C LYS A 209 13.49 -8.47 3.22
N VAL A 210 13.55 -8.42 1.89
CA VAL A 210 13.24 -7.21 1.11
C VAL A 210 11.71 -7.09 1.03
N PHE A 211 11.07 -6.67 2.12
CA PHE A 211 9.61 -6.45 2.12
C PHE A 211 9.30 -4.98 2.39
N SER A 212 9.18 -4.20 1.31
CA SER A 212 8.62 -2.84 1.37
C SER A 212 7.14 -2.82 1.78
N ASP A 213 6.50 -3.98 1.78
CA ASP A 213 5.13 -4.27 2.18
C ASP A 213 4.84 -3.93 3.65
N GLN A 214 5.89 -3.73 4.47
CA GLN A 214 5.74 -3.42 5.89
C GLN A 214 5.48 -1.92 6.15
N GLY A 215 5.84 -1.05 5.20
CA GLY A 215 5.71 0.40 5.36
C GLY A 215 6.87 1.19 4.76
N VAL A 216 6.86 2.49 5.04
CA VAL A 216 7.85 3.46 4.55
C VAL A 216 8.34 4.38 5.69
N PHE A 217 9.61 4.72 5.67
CA PHE A 217 10.16 5.85 6.43
C PHE A 217 10.23 7.08 5.53
N VAL A 218 10.10 8.27 6.10
CA VAL A 218 10.25 9.55 5.41
C VAL A 218 11.54 10.20 5.89
N LYS A 219 12.38 10.61 4.96
CA LYS A 219 13.62 11.32 5.23
C LYS A 219 13.54 12.78 4.83
N ASP A 220 14.21 13.64 5.60
CA ASP A 220 14.59 14.96 5.14
C ASP A 220 15.92 14.90 4.34
N GLY A 221 16.29 15.97 3.65
CA GLY A 221 17.54 16.05 2.89
C GLY A 221 18.80 16.08 3.75
N LYS A 222 18.67 15.99 5.08
CA LYS A 222 19.77 15.72 6.03
C LYS A 222 19.86 14.24 6.40
N ASP A 223 19.15 13.38 5.68
CA ASP A 223 19.06 11.93 5.87
C ASP A 223 18.46 11.51 7.22
N LYS A 224 17.78 12.42 7.92
CA LYS A 224 17.09 12.12 9.18
C LYS A 224 15.70 11.59 8.92
N ARG A 225 15.33 10.52 9.62
CA ARG A 225 13.95 10.01 9.60
C ARG A 225 13.05 10.95 10.39
N ILE A 226 12.05 11.49 9.70
CA ILE A 226 11.12 12.48 10.28
C ILE A 226 9.69 11.96 10.40
N ALA A 227 9.37 10.88 9.70
CA ALA A 227 8.09 10.21 9.81
C ALA A 227 8.18 8.74 9.38
N ALA A 228 7.16 7.96 9.72
CA ALA A 228 7.01 6.59 9.29
C ALA A 228 5.54 6.24 9.10
N LEU A 229 5.25 5.40 8.12
CA LEU A 229 3.94 4.79 7.90
C LEU A 229 4.11 3.28 7.85
N LYS A 230 3.50 2.57 8.78
CA LYS A 230 3.37 1.11 8.75
C LYS A 230 2.09 0.74 8.03
N PHE A 231 2.22 -0.07 6.98
CA PHE A 231 1.06 -0.60 6.27
C PHE A 231 0.35 -1.66 7.10
N GLY A 232 -0.97 -1.67 7.00
CA GLY A 232 -1.85 -2.64 7.63
C GLY A 232 -2.75 -3.31 6.61
N VAL A 233 -3.67 -4.14 7.09
CA VAL A 233 -4.72 -4.76 6.29
C VAL A 233 -6.05 -4.13 6.69
N ALA A 234 -6.78 -3.60 5.70
CA ALA A 234 -8.07 -2.95 5.95
C ALA A 234 -9.06 -3.94 6.62
N GLY A 235 -9.74 -3.50 7.68
CA GLY A 235 -10.67 -4.35 8.44
C GLY A 235 -10.01 -5.40 9.34
N ASN A 236 -8.69 -5.61 9.27
CA ASN A 236 -7.98 -6.52 10.15
C ASN A 236 -7.44 -5.79 11.38
N LEU A 237 -8.10 -5.98 12.52
CA LEU A 237 -7.70 -5.35 13.78
C LEU A 237 -6.35 -5.84 14.32
N SER A 238 -5.89 -7.01 13.87
CA SER A 238 -4.59 -7.59 14.25
C SER A 238 -3.42 -6.97 13.47
N PHE A 239 -3.69 -6.39 12.30
CA PHE A 239 -2.68 -5.72 11.46
C PHE A 239 -3.14 -4.32 11.05
N PRO A 240 -3.33 -3.38 11.99
CA PRO A 240 -3.80 -2.05 11.66
C PRO A 240 -2.66 -1.17 11.10
N TYR A 241 -3.06 -0.15 10.37
CA TYR A 241 -2.17 0.90 9.90
C TYR A 241 -1.72 1.79 11.07
N TYR A 242 -0.45 2.19 11.07
CA TYR A 242 0.11 3.12 12.04
C TYR A 242 0.93 4.21 11.36
N ALA A 243 0.87 5.42 11.88
CA ALA A 243 1.73 6.52 11.46
C ALA A 243 2.50 7.11 12.66
N TRP A 244 3.67 7.64 12.35
CA TRP A 244 4.52 8.43 13.23
C TRP A 244 4.93 9.67 12.44
N ILE A 245 4.73 10.86 13.00
CA ILE A 245 5.25 12.12 12.46
C ILE A 245 5.90 12.86 13.61
N ARG A 246 7.13 13.32 13.40
CA ARG A 246 7.85 14.14 14.38
C ARG A 246 7.07 15.42 14.71
N ASN A 247 7.04 15.79 15.98
CA ASN A 247 6.39 17.01 16.46
C ASN A 247 7.31 18.24 16.48
N ASP A 248 8.62 18.03 16.28
CA ASP A 248 9.66 19.06 16.28
C ASP A 248 10.07 19.53 14.87
N ILE A 249 9.32 19.15 13.84
CA ILE A 249 9.43 19.70 12.47
C ILE A 249 8.32 20.73 12.22
N GLU A 250 8.44 21.54 11.15
CA GLU A 250 7.49 22.63 10.88
C GLU A 250 6.05 22.11 10.69
N PRO A 251 5.02 22.78 11.23
CA PRO A 251 3.62 22.33 11.12
C PRO A 251 3.17 22.06 9.68
N ASP A 252 3.53 22.93 8.73
CA ASP A 252 3.23 22.74 7.31
C ASP A 252 3.81 21.43 6.76
N ARG A 253 5.01 21.06 7.22
CA ARG A 253 5.69 19.81 6.85
C ARG A 253 4.97 18.61 7.46
N GLN A 254 4.56 18.69 8.72
CA GLN A 254 3.77 17.63 9.37
C GLN A 254 2.45 17.41 8.62
N HIS A 255 1.75 18.50 8.27
CA HIS A 255 0.48 18.46 7.55
C HIS A 255 0.65 17.89 6.13
N ALA A 256 1.73 18.25 5.43
CA ALA A 256 2.05 17.70 4.11
C ALA A 256 2.35 16.18 4.16
N ILE A 257 3.15 15.74 5.14
CA ILE A 257 3.44 14.30 5.35
C ILE A 257 2.15 13.54 5.69
N ALA A 258 1.33 14.06 6.60
CA ALA A 258 0.06 13.46 6.98
C ALA A 258 -0.89 13.33 5.78
N SER A 259 -0.92 14.35 4.92
CA SER A 259 -1.72 14.37 3.70
C SER A 259 -1.29 13.30 2.69
N LEU A 260 0.02 13.12 2.51
CA LEU A 260 0.57 12.05 1.66
C LEU A 260 0.34 10.65 2.25
N PHE A 261 0.44 10.51 3.58
CA PHE A 261 0.11 9.25 4.26
C PHE A 261 -1.36 8.91 4.09
N ALA A 262 -2.26 9.89 4.25
CA ALA A 262 -3.67 9.72 3.97
C ALA A 262 -3.91 9.29 2.52
N LEU A 263 -3.21 9.90 1.55
CA LEU A 263 -3.35 9.55 0.14
C LEU A 263 -2.91 8.11 -0.14
N MET A 264 -1.74 7.71 0.37
CA MET A 264 -1.26 6.33 0.24
C MET A 264 -2.29 5.37 0.82
N VAL A 265 -2.69 5.54 2.06
CA VAL A 265 -3.66 4.65 2.72
C VAL A 265 -4.98 4.60 1.94
N SER A 266 -5.47 5.73 1.43
CA SER A 266 -6.72 5.78 0.66
C SER A 266 -6.66 4.98 -0.63
N VAL A 267 -5.50 4.97 -1.30
CA VAL A 267 -5.29 4.27 -2.57
C VAL A 267 -4.94 2.79 -2.34
N LEU A 268 -4.15 2.47 -1.32
CA LEU A 268 -3.73 1.09 -1.04
C LEU A 268 -4.86 0.22 -0.51
N VAL A 269 -5.90 0.79 0.11
CA VAL A 269 -7.08 0.04 0.61
C VAL A 269 -8.02 -0.39 -0.53
N LYS A 270 -7.84 0.12 -1.75
CA LYS A 270 -8.72 -0.14 -2.89
C LYS A 270 -8.41 -1.44 -3.64
N ASP A 271 -7.21 -1.98 -3.45
CA ASP A 271 -6.72 -3.20 -4.08
C ASP A 271 -6.75 -4.38 -3.11
#